data_AF-A0A524LW42-F1
#
_entry.id   AF-A0A524LW42-F1
#
_cell.length_a   1.000
_cell.length_b   1.000
_cell.length_c   1.000
_cell.angle_alpha   90.00
_cell.angle_beta   90.00
_cell.angle_gamma   90.00
#
_symmetry.space_group_name_H-M   'P 1'
#
loop_
_entity.id
_entity.type
_entity.pdbx_description
1 polymer ?
#
loop_
_entity_poly.entity_id
_entity_poly.type
_entity_poly.pdbx_seq_one_letter_code
_entity_poly.pdbx_strand_id
1 'polypeptide(L)'
;MQKQENSTYLKAITIRDISDVHSIKEDIKKNMILILRVTPLAQKDVEQLRKVVEELYSIAKAEDAEIARLGEERIIIAPSSIKIWKPEYDLK
;
A
#
# COMPACT_ATOMS: atom_id res chain seq x y z
N MET A 1 28.76 13.22 17.05
CA MET A 1 27.70 13.27 16.03
C MET A 1 26.49 12.54 16.61
N GLN A 2 25.38 13.23 16.88
CA GLN A 2 24.16 12.56 17.34
C GLN A 2 23.65 11.67 16.20
N LYS A 3 23.43 10.38 16.50
CA LYS A 3 22.84 9.43 15.56
C LYS A 3 21.39 9.86 15.37
N GLN A 4 21.07 10.49 14.25
CA GLN A 4 19.67 10.74 13.88
C GLN A 4 19.02 9.38 13.70
N GLU A 5 18.12 9.01 14.63
CA GLU A 5 17.30 7.82 14.47
C GLU A 5 16.26 8.11 13.38
N ASN A 6 16.56 7.69 12.15
CA ASN A 6 15.60 7.74 11.05
C ASN A 6 14.56 6.63 11.25
N SER A 7 13.57 6.91 12.11
CA SER A 7 12.45 6.00 12.35
C SER A 7 11.57 5.91 11.11
N THR A 8 11.36 4.69 10.61
CA THR A 8 10.34 4.40 9.60
C THR A 8 8.99 4.20 10.28
N TYR A 9 7.97 4.92 9.82
CA TYR A 9 6.62 4.82 10.37
C TYR A 9 5.79 3.80 9.60
N LEU A 10 4.93 3.09 10.33
CA LEU A 10 3.90 2.22 9.78
C LEU A 10 2.52 2.80 10.08
N LYS A 11 1.65 2.83 9.09
CA LYS A 11 0.26 3.31 9.23
C LYS A 11 -0.71 2.28 8.64
N ALA A 12 -1.77 1.99 9.39
CA ALA A 12 -2.87 1.17 8.92
C ALA A 12 -4.07 2.06 8.57
N ILE A 13 -4.62 1.90 7.36
CA ILE A 13 -5.74 2.70 6.84
C ILE A 13 -6.80 1.75 6.30
N THR A 14 -8.06 2.10 6.49
CA THR A 14 -9.19 1.41 5.83
C THR A 14 -9.68 2.27 4.69
N ILE A 15 -9.64 1.74 3.47
CA ILE A 15 -10.12 2.42 2.27
C ILE A 15 -11.64 2.30 2.21
N ARG A 16 -12.32 3.44 2.17
CA ARG A 16 -13.79 3.55 2.09
C ARG A 16 -14.24 4.08 0.74
N ASP A 17 -13.43 4.91 0.10
CA ASP A 17 -13.66 5.45 -1.23
C ASP A 17 -12.35 5.94 -1.88
N ILE A 18 -12.47 6.55 -3.07
CA ILE A 18 -11.32 6.96 -3.87
C ILE A 18 -10.56 8.15 -3.28
N SER A 19 -11.17 8.95 -2.42
CA SER A 19 -10.50 10.11 -1.81
C SER A 19 -9.36 9.69 -0.88
N ASP A 20 -9.43 8.50 -0.29
CA ASP A 20 -8.38 7.91 0.55
C ASP A 20 -7.06 7.72 -0.24
N VAL A 21 -7.13 7.48 -1.56
CA VAL A 21 -5.96 7.26 -2.43
C VAL A 21 -5.03 8.47 -2.47
N HIS A 22 -5.59 9.68 -2.40
CA HIS A 22 -4.79 10.90 -2.37
C HIS A 22 -3.88 10.96 -1.14
N SER A 23 -4.41 10.63 0.04
CA SER A 23 -3.65 10.61 1.30
C SER A 23 -2.56 9.52 1.30
N ILE A 24 -2.84 8.36 0.68
CA ILE A 24 -1.90 7.26 0.54
C ILE A 24 -0.68 7.68 -0.29
N LYS A 25 -0.88 8.43 -1.38
CA LYS A 25 0.21 8.96 -2.19
C LYS A 25 1.14 9.87 -1.38
N GLU A 26 0.60 10.73 -0.52
CA GLU A 26 1.41 11.59 0.34
C GLU A 26 2.19 10.80 1.39
N ASP A 27 1.58 9.75 1.96
CA ASP A 27 2.23 8.91 2.96
C ASP A 27 3.36 8.05 2.36
N ILE A 28 3.22 7.59 1.11
CA ILE A 28 4.31 6.92 0.36
C ILE A 28 5.51 7.86 0.23
N LYS A 29 5.28 9.12 -0.14
CA LYS A 29 6.34 10.14 -0.26
C LYS A 29 7.05 10.46 1.06
N LYS A 30 6.39 10.22 2.19
CA LYS A 30 6.97 10.33 3.54
C LYS A 30 7.76 9.09 3.96
N ASN A 31 8.03 8.14 3.04
CA ASN A 31 8.70 6.87 3.31
C ASN A 31 8.02 6.03 4.40
N MET A 32 6.68 6.03 4.42
CA MET A 32 5.90 5.23 5.37
C MET A 32 5.57 3.84 4.81
N ILE A 33 5.48 2.85 5.70
CA ILE A 33 4.89 1.55 5.40
C ILE A 33 3.38 1.64 5.60
N LEU A 34 2.59 1.22 4.62
CA LEU A 34 1.14 1.33 4.64
C LEU A 34 0.50 -0.06 4.60
N ILE A 35 -0.42 -0.32 5.52
CA ILE A 35 -1.31 -1.49 5.50
C ILE A 35 -2.72 -0.99 5.20
N LEU A 36 -3.24 -1.36 4.04
CA LEU A 36 -4.50 -0.86 3.50
C LEU A 36 -5.55 -1.96 3.56
N ARG A 37 -6.58 -1.79 4.40
CA ARG A 37 -7.75 -2.68 4.41
C ARG A 37 -8.72 -2.24 3.32
N VAL A 38 -9.10 -3.17 2.44
CA VAL A 38 -9.98 -2.89 1.30
C VAL A 38 -11.40 -3.48 1.44
N THR A 39 -11.68 -4.23 2.53
CA THR A 39 -12.98 -4.89 2.75
C THR A 39 -14.19 -3.99 2.54
N PRO A 40 -14.27 -2.76 3.09
CA PRO A 40 -15.49 -1.95 2.95
C PRO A 40 -15.77 -1.56 1.51
N LEU A 41 -14.73 -1.29 0.73
CA LEU A 41 -14.86 -0.99 -0.69
C LEU A 41 -15.30 -2.24 -1.47
N ALA A 42 -14.73 -3.39 -1.16
CA ALA A 42 -15.09 -4.67 -1.79
C ALA A 42 -16.58 -5.04 -1.58
N GLN A 43 -17.11 -4.76 -0.39
CA GLN A 43 -18.52 -5.02 -0.06
C GLN A 43 -19.49 -4.05 -0.76
N LYS A 44 -19.02 -2.83 -1.04
CA LYS A 44 -19.83 -1.77 -1.65
C LYS A 44 -19.86 -1.87 -3.17
N ASP A 45 -18.69 -1.96 -3.79
CA ASP A 45 -18.51 -1.95 -5.24
C ASP A 45 -17.17 -2.58 -5.64
N VAL A 46 -17.25 -3.76 -6.24
CA VAL A 46 -16.07 -4.52 -6.70
C VAL A 46 -15.37 -3.84 -7.89
N GLU A 47 -16.09 -3.11 -8.74
CA GLU A 47 -15.46 -2.35 -9.82
C GLU A 47 -14.69 -1.15 -9.28
N GLN A 48 -15.27 -0.45 -8.30
CA GLN A 48 -14.56 0.65 -7.62
C GLN A 48 -13.31 0.13 -6.92
N LEU A 49 -13.39 -1.04 -6.27
CA LEU A 49 -12.22 -1.70 -5.69
C LEU A 49 -11.12 -1.92 -6.73
N ARG A 50 -11.45 -2.51 -7.89
CA ARG A 50 -10.46 -2.77 -8.96
C ARG A 50 -9.76 -1.50 -9.40
N LYS A 51 -10.53 -0.42 -9.65
CA LYS A 51 -9.98 0.89 -10.03
C LYS A 51 -9.02 1.45 -8.98
N VAL A 52 -9.41 1.40 -7.71
CA VAL A 52 -8.56 1.88 -6.61
C VAL A 52 -7.28 1.05 -6.51
N VAL A 53 -7.37 -0.28 -6.63
CA VAL A 53 -6.19 -1.16 -6.60
C VAL A 53 -5.25 -0.86 -7.76
N GLU A 54 -5.75 -0.74 -8.99
CA GLU A 54 -4.96 -0.38 -10.18
C GLU A 54 -4.27 0.99 -10.03
N GLU A 55 -4.97 1.97 -9.47
CA GLU A 55 -4.39 3.29 -9.17
C GLU A 55 -3.28 3.20 -8.11
N LEU A 56 -3.47 2.43 -7.03
CA LEU A 56 -2.45 2.20 -6.02
C LEU A 56 -1.19 1.53 -6.59
N TYR A 57 -1.34 0.55 -7.47
CA TYR A 57 -0.21 -0.07 -8.18
C TYR A 57 0.52 0.95 -9.07
N SER A 58 -0.23 1.80 -9.76
CA SER A 58 0.34 2.84 -10.62
C SER A 58 1.12 3.89 -9.82
N ILE A 59 0.57 4.33 -8.68
CA ILE A 59 1.23 5.25 -7.74
C ILE A 59 2.49 4.62 -7.16
N ALA A 60 2.39 3.39 -6.65
CA ALA A 60 3.54 2.69 -6.06
C ALA A 60 4.68 2.56 -7.08
N LYS A 61 4.37 2.16 -8.32
CA LYS A 61 5.37 2.07 -9.40
C LYS A 61 5.99 3.43 -9.74
N ALA A 62 5.20 4.51 -9.77
CA ALA A 62 5.69 5.85 -10.08
C ALA A 62 6.63 6.40 -8.99
N GLU A 63 6.44 6.01 -7.74
CA GLU A 63 7.25 6.42 -6.58
C GLU A 63 8.33 5.38 -6.21
N ASP A 64 8.58 4.37 -7.05
CA ASP A 64 9.52 3.25 -6.82
C ASP A 64 9.26 2.46 -5.51
N ALA A 65 8.01 2.45 -5.06
CA ALA A 65 7.57 1.73 -3.88
C ALA A 65 7.23 0.26 -4.20
N GLU A 66 7.46 -0.62 -3.23
CA GLU A 66 7.02 -2.02 -3.31
C GLU A 66 5.57 -2.12 -2.87
N ILE A 67 4.77 -2.89 -3.63
CA ILE A 67 3.36 -3.17 -3.31
C ILE A 67 3.09 -4.66 -3.42
N ALA A 68 2.30 -5.20 -2.49
CA ALA A 68 1.90 -6.60 -2.50
C ALA A 68 0.57 -6.82 -1.79
N ARG A 69 -0.05 -7.96 -2.08
CA ARG A 69 -1.18 -8.47 -1.31
C ARG A 69 -0.71 -8.93 0.08
N LEU A 70 -1.46 -8.57 1.12
CA LEU A 70 -1.23 -8.98 2.50
C LEU A 70 -2.45 -9.75 3.01
N GLY A 71 -2.43 -11.07 2.87
CA GLY A 71 -3.59 -11.90 3.18
C GLY A 71 -4.79 -11.62 2.28
N GLU A 72 -6.00 -11.90 2.74
CA GLU A 72 -7.17 -11.84 1.86
C GLU A 72 -7.70 -10.43 1.63
N GLU A 73 -7.68 -9.59 2.67
CA GLU A 73 -8.44 -8.34 2.72
C GLU A 73 -7.57 -7.08 2.71
N ARG A 74 -6.24 -7.25 2.63
CA ARG A 74 -5.30 -6.13 2.77
C ARG A 74 -4.26 -6.09 1.68
N ILE A 75 -3.77 -4.88 1.45
CA ILE A 75 -2.64 -4.56 0.58
C ILE A 75 -1.58 -3.91 1.46
N ILE A 76 -0.31 -4.22 1.22
CA ILE A 76 0.83 -3.54 1.84
C ILE A 76 1.56 -2.73 0.78
N ILE A 77 1.95 -1.51 1.13
CA ILE A 77 2.87 -0.66 0.36
C ILE A 77 4.05 -0.34 1.25
N ALA A 78 5.27 -0.54 0.74
CA ALA A 78 6.50 -0.26 1.44
C ALA A 78 7.38 0.67 0.57
N PRO A 79 8.10 1.63 1.19
CA PRO A 79 9.00 2.51 0.46
C PRO A 79 10.15 1.72 -0.19
N SER A 80 10.84 2.32 -1.16
CA SER A 80 11.94 1.69 -1.90
C SER A 80 13.08 1.14 -1.03
N SER A 81 13.25 1.69 0.18
CA SER A 81 14.20 1.23 1.20
C SER A 81 13.85 -0.12 1.83
N ILE A 82 12.64 -0.64 1.61
CA ILE A 82 12.14 -1.89 2.16
C ILE A 82 11.72 -2.80 1.02
N LYS A 83 12.26 -4.02 1.00
CA LYS A 83 11.87 -5.05 0.03
C LYS A 83 10.85 -6.00 0.61
N ILE A 84 9.72 -6.13 -0.09
CA ILE A 84 8.72 -7.16 0.21
C ILE A 84 9.24 -8.47 -0.36
N TRP A 85 9.56 -9.42 0.51
CA TRP A 85 9.90 -10.77 0.08
C TRP A 85 8.65 -11.44 -0.51
N LYS A 86 8.72 -11.75 -1.80
CA LYS A 86 7.67 -12.45 -2.54
C LYS A 86 8.15 -13.90 -2.73
N PRO A 87 7.64 -14.87 -1.96
CA PRO A 87 7.90 -16.26 -2.26
C PRO A 87 7.42 -16.54 -3.69
N GLU A 88 8.21 -17.29 -4.46
CA GLU A 88 7.76 -17.88 -5.72
C GLU A 88 6.66 -18.89 -5.39
N TYR A 89 5.43 -18.42 -5.22
CA TYR A 89 4.28 -19.29 -5.33
C TYR A 89 4.11 -19.56 -6.82
N ASP A 90 4.69 -20.68 -7.27
CA ASP A 90 4.17 -21.40 -8.43
C ASP A 90 2.67 -21.58 -8.18
N LEU A 91 1.86 -20.73 -8.83
CA LEU A 91 0.44 -20.96 -8.97
C LEU A 91 0.29 -22.20 -9.85
N LYS A 92 0.30 -23.37 -9.23
CA LYS A 92 -0.22 -24.62 -9.81
C LYS A 92 -1.74 -24.57 -9.86
#